data_AF-A0A9P8G6V3-F1
#
_entry.id   AF-A0A9P8G6V3-F1
#
_cell.length_a   1.000
_cell.length_b   1.000
_cell.length_c   1.000
_cell.angle_alpha   90.00
_cell.angle_beta   90.00
_cell.angle_gamma   90.00
#
_symmetry.space_group_name_H-M   'P 1'
#
loop_
_entity.id
_entity.type
_entity.pdbx_description
1 polymer ?
#
loop_
_entity_poly.entity_id
_entity_poly.type
_entity_poly.pdbx_seq_one_letter_code
_entity_poly.pdbx_strand_id
1 'polypeptide(L)'
;MRNAAVYAGLLATSFSALSHAMVNLTILSSVKDVHVGDHLLVEWATDRTYSLDFNFVKKERWGWSVAEFLFEDRVAEAAEGNITVIVPDVESGREYAVWMSGTEIDEPRGWANLTKWFVVEAQHTDFKLQNIDLK
;
A
#
# COMPACT_ATOMS: atom_id res chain seq x y z
N MET A 1 5.89 38.47 -5.20
CA MET A 1 5.45 37.13 -5.66
C MET A 1 6.60 36.45 -6.39
N ARG A 2 7.07 35.31 -5.87
CA ARG A 2 7.59 34.15 -6.64
C ARG A 2 8.03 33.08 -5.63
N ASN A 3 7.14 32.14 -5.36
CA ASN A 3 7.50 30.89 -4.69
C ASN A 3 8.14 29.99 -5.74
N ALA A 4 9.46 29.78 -5.65
CA ALA A 4 10.13 28.73 -6.38
C ALA A 4 9.98 27.44 -5.57
N ALA A 5 9.03 26.59 -5.97
CA ALA A 5 8.95 25.23 -5.43
C ALA A 5 10.12 24.43 -6.01
N VAL A 6 11.14 24.19 -5.19
CA VAL A 6 12.22 23.27 -5.50
C VAL A 6 11.67 21.87 -5.32
N TYR A 7 11.43 21.17 -6.44
CA TYR A 7 11.14 19.75 -6.45
C TYR A 7 12.37 19.00 -5.96
N ALA A 8 12.38 18.62 -4.68
CA ALA A 8 13.31 17.65 -4.15
C ALA A 8 12.90 16.27 -4.70
N GLY A 9 13.58 15.83 -5.77
CA GLY A 9 13.59 14.43 -6.17
C GLY A 9 14.21 13.62 -5.04
N LEU A 10 13.36 12.99 -4.22
CA LEU A 10 13.81 12.16 -3.12
C LEU A 10 14.34 10.85 -3.70
N LEU A 11 15.61 10.58 -3.40
CA LEU A 11 16.39 9.43 -3.82
C LEU A 11 15.67 8.12 -3.48
N ALA A 12 15.38 7.32 -4.52
CA ALA A 12 15.02 5.93 -4.37
C ALA A 12 16.22 5.19 -3.76
N THR A 13 16.14 4.89 -2.46
CA THR A 13 17.16 4.16 -1.73
C THR A 13 16.99 2.67 -2.03
N SER A 14 17.84 2.19 -2.94
CA SER A 14 18.36 0.81 -3.06
C SER A 14 17.49 -0.32 -2.52
N PHE A 15 16.65 -0.89 -3.38
CA PHE A 15 16.20 -2.27 -3.21
C PHE A 15 17.27 -3.19 -3.79
N SER A 16 17.92 -3.97 -2.92
CA SER A 16 18.77 -5.09 -3.33
C SER A 16 17.95 -6.00 -4.23
N ALA A 17 18.34 -6.10 -5.49
CA ALA A 17 17.73 -6.99 -6.47
C ALA A 17 17.85 -8.45 -6.00
N LEU A 18 16.79 -8.99 -5.40
CA LEU A 18 16.65 -10.43 -5.20
C LEU A 18 16.01 -10.99 -6.48
N SER A 19 16.89 -11.56 -7.31
CA SER A 19 16.64 -12.46 -8.44
C SER A 19 15.17 -12.78 -8.75
N HIS A 20 14.59 -12.03 -9.68
CA HIS A 20 13.44 -12.35 -10.55
C HIS A 20 12.40 -13.35 -10.02
N ALA A 21 11.64 -13.00 -8.99
CA ALA A 21 10.24 -13.40 -8.92
C ALA A 21 9.45 -12.40 -9.78
N MET A 22 8.71 -12.85 -10.80
CA MET A 22 7.87 -11.93 -11.59
C MET A 22 6.56 -11.70 -10.83
N VAL A 23 6.62 -10.89 -9.79
CA VAL A 23 5.41 -10.43 -9.10
C VAL A 23 5.07 -9.01 -9.52
N ASN A 24 3.99 -8.88 -10.28
CA ASN A 24 3.42 -7.58 -10.62
C ASN A 24 2.28 -7.29 -9.66
N LEU A 25 2.31 -6.14 -9.00
CA LEU A 25 1.33 -5.73 -7.99
C LEU A 25 0.71 -4.41 -8.44
N THR A 26 -0.62 -4.34 -8.50
CA THR A 26 -1.34 -3.18 -9.04
C THR A 26 -2.56 -2.85 -8.18
N ILE A 27 -2.77 -1.55 -7.91
CA ILE A 27 -4.03 -1.05 -7.32
C ILE A 27 -4.93 -0.59 -8.47
N LEU A 28 -6.11 -1.17 -8.59
CA LEU A 28 -7.06 -0.83 -9.66
C LEU A 28 -7.98 0.36 -9.33
N SER A 29 -8.18 0.66 -8.05
CA SER A 29 -9.00 1.80 -7.64
C SER A 29 -8.27 3.13 -7.95
N SER A 30 -9.00 4.15 -8.41
CA SER A 30 -8.41 5.47 -8.71
C SER A 30 -8.01 6.18 -7.41
N VAL A 31 -6.79 5.94 -6.95
CA VAL A 31 -6.17 6.39 -5.69
C VAL A 31 -5.83 7.90 -5.69
N LYS A 32 -6.74 8.80 -6.08
CA LYS A 32 -6.45 10.24 -6.01
C LYS A 32 -6.52 10.77 -4.59
N ASP A 33 -7.52 10.34 -3.82
CA ASP A 33 -7.71 10.70 -2.41
C ASP A 33 -8.16 9.42 -1.69
N VAL A 34 -7.32 8.87 -0.80
CA VAL A 34 -7.62 7.66 -0.02
C VAL A 34 -8.04 8.09 1.36
N HIS A 35 -9.18 7.60 1.84
CA HIS A 35 -9.69 7.87 3.18
C HIS A 35 -9.71 6.60 4.01
N VAL A 36 -9.67 6.76 5.33
CA VAL A 36 -9.97 5.66 6.26
C VAL A 36 -11.33 5.04 5.92
N GLY A 37 -11.35 3.71 5.80
CA GLY A 37 -12.52 2.93 5.42
C GLY A 37 -12.73 2.75 3.92
N ASP A 38 -11.90 3.35 3.06
CA ASP A 38 -11.98 3.12 1.61
C ASP A 38 -11.65 1.67 1.25
N HIS A 39 -12.20 1.19 0.14
CA HIS A 39 -11.97 -0.16 -0.37
C HIS A 39 -11.02 -0.11 -1.57
N LEU A 40 -9.79 -0.58 -1.38
CA LEU A 40 -8.77 -0.66 -2.42
C LEU A 40 -8.72 -2.08 -2.98
N LEU A 41 -9.13 -2.26 -4.24
CA LEU A 41 -8.88 -3.50 -4.96
C LEU A 41 -7.41 -3.56 -5.38
N VAL A 42 -6.71 -4.58 -4.89
CA VAL A 42 -5.32 -4.87 -5.24
C VAL A 42 -5.26 -6.20 -5.95
N GLU A 43 -4.55 -6.21 -7.08
CA GLU A 43 -4.33 -7.40 -7.89
C GLU A 43 -2.84 -7.70 -7.97
N TRP A 44 -2.51 -8.98 -8.02
CA TRP A 44 -1.16 -9.44 -8.26
C TRP A 44 -1.15 -10.61 -9.24
N ALA A 45 0.00 -10.81 -9.88
CA ALA A 45 0.28 -12.02 -10.65
C ALA A 45 1.59 -12.61 -10.15
N THR A 46 1.64 -13.94 -10.02
CA THR A 46 2.83 -14.70 -9.63
C THR A 46 3.12 -15.74 -10.71
N ASP A 47 4.41 -16.02 -10.94
CA ASP A 47 4.88 -17.00 -11.93
C ASP A 47 5.15 -18.38 -11.32
N ARG A 48 5.15 -18.48 -9.99
CA ARG A 48 5.45 -19.70 -9.22
C ARG A 48 4.57 -19.78 -7.97
N THR A 49 4.69 -20.88 -7.23
CA THR A 49 4.01 -21.05 -5.95
C THR A 49 4.82 -20.36 -4.84
N TYR A 50 4.16 -19.46 -4.10
CA TYR A 50 4.77 -18.67 -3.03
C TYR A 50 3.99 -18.83 -1.71
N SER A 51 4.70 -18.72 -0.59
CA SER A 51 4.11 -18.25 0.67
C SER A 51 4.16 -16.73 0.66
N LEU A 52 3.01 -16.07 0.78
CA LEU A 52 2.86 -14.62 0.66
C LEU A 52 2.48 -13.97 1.99
N ASP A 53 3.11 -12.83 2.25
CA ASP A 53 2.73 -11.88 3.29
C ASP A 53 2.28 -10.57 2.66
N PHE A 54 1.25 -9.96 3.24
CA PHE A 54 0.67 -8.75 2.71
C PHE A 54 0.35 -7.76 3.80
N ASN A 55 0.92 -6.56 3.67
CA ASN A 55 0.98 -5.58 4.72
C ASN A 55 0.50 -4.22 4.23
N PHE A 56 -0.27 -3.55 5.08
CA PHE A 56 -0.47 -2.12 5.00
C PHE A 56 0.67 -1.44 5.77
N VAL A 57 1.46 -0.61 5.08
CA VAL A 57 2.69 -0.05 5.64
C VAL A 57 2.63 1.47 5.71
N LYS A 58 3.25 2.04 6.74
CA LYS A 58 3.42 3.48 6.94
C LYS A 58 4.84 3.89 6.55
N LYS A 59 4.98 5.03 5.88
CA LYS A 59 6.29 5.60 5.59
C LYS A 59 6.88 6.20 6.87
N GLU A 60 8.09 5.77 7.18
CA GLU A 60 8.92 6.27 8.27
C GLU A 60 10.11 7.04 7.72
N ARG A 61 10.86 7.69 8.61
CA ARG A 61 12.06 8.45 8.24
C ARG A 61 13.09 7.64 7.43
N TRP A 62 13.21 6.34 7.72
CA TRP A 62 14.25 5.46 7.16
C TRP A 62 13.71 4.25 6.40
N GLY A 63 12.43 4.26 6.00
CA GLY A 63 11.84 3.14 5.29
C GLY A 63 10.33 3.05 5.53
N TRP A 64 9.86 1.81 5.68
CA TRP A 64 8.45 1.50 5.87
C TRP A 64 8.29 0.64 7.11
N SER A 65 7.27 0.92 7.91
CA SER A 65 6.86 0.13 9.08
C SER A 65 5.50 -0.51 8.83
N VAL A 66 5.26 -1.70 9.38
CA VAL A 66 3.94 -2.33 9.28
C VAL A 66 2.97 -1.54 10.16
N ALA A 67 1.89 -1.05 9.56
CA ALA A 67 0.76 -0.46 10.25
C ALA A 67 -0.32 -1.51 10.52
N GLU A 68 -0.57 -2.40 9.55
CA GLU A 68 -1.49 -3.52 9.70
C GLU A 68 -1.04 -4.72 8.85
N PHE A 69 -1.18 -5.92 9.43
CA PHE A 69 -1.03 -7.19 8.72
C PHE A 69 -2.36 -7.58 8.10
N LEU A 70 -2.40 -7.72 6.76
CA LEU A 70 -3.62 -8.11 6.04
C LEU A 70 -3.74 -9.63 5.95
N PHE A 71 -2.63 -10.30 5.66
CA PHE A 71 -2.46 -11.74 5.84
C PHE A 71 -0.97 -12.09 5.86
N GLU A 72 -0.67 -13.26 6.42
CA GLU A 72 0.67 -13.85 6.49
C GLU A 72 0.60 -15.32 6.07
N ASP A 73 1.72 -15.85 5.58
CA ASP A 73 1.91 -17.26 5.22
C ASP A 73 0.84 -17.82 4.29
N ARG A 74 0.27 -16.97 3.42
CA ARG A 74 -0.76 -17.42 2.48
C ARG A 74 -0.11 -18.08 1.29
N VAL A 75 -0.34 -19.39 1.15
CA VAL A 75 0.06 -20.12 -0.05
C VAL A 75 -0.75 -19.63 -1.24
N ALA A 76 -0.05 -19.16 -2.27
CA ALA A 76 -0.61 -18.81 -3.57
C ALA A 76 0.09 -19.62 -4.66
N GLU A 77 -0.70 -20.35 -5.45
CA GLU A 77 -0.20 -21.00 -6.67
C GLU A 77 0.14 -19.96 -7.74
N ALA A 78 0.93 -20.36 -8.73
CA ALA A 78 1.29 -19.54 -9.88
C ALA A 78 0.05 -19.10 -10.67
N ALA A 79 -0.45 -17.90 -10.37
CA ALA A 79 -1.64 -17.34 -10.96
C ALA A 79 -1.80 -15.85 -10.62
N GLU A 80 -2.85 -15.26 -11.19
CA GLU A 80 -3.42 -14.00 -10.76
C GLU A 80 -4.15 -14.18 -9.42
N GLY A 81 -4.03 -13.18 -8.55
CA GLY A 81 -4.75 -13.09 -7.28
C GLY A 81 -5.22 -11.67 -7.03
N ASN A 82 -6.19 -11.51 -6.15
CA ASN A 82 -6.66 -10.21 -5.74
C ASN A 82 -7.14 -10.21 -4.29
N ILE A 83 -7.21 -9.01 -3.72
CA ILE A 83 -7.78 -8.76 -2.40
C ILE A 83 -8.37 -7.35 -2.36
N THR A 84 -9.48 -7.22 -1.65
CA THR A 84 -10.00 -5.90 -1.27
C THR A 84 -9.41 -5.54 0.09
N VAL A 85 -8.59 -4.49 0.11
CA VAL A 85 -8.05 -3.91 1.34
C VAL A 85 -9.00 -2.82 1.80
N ILE A 86 -9.49 -2.94 3.03
CA ILE A 86 -10.21 -1.85 3.69
C ILE A 86 -9.15 -0.98 4.36
N VAL A 87 -9.10 0.31 4.03
CA VAL A 87 -8.10 1.22 4.59
C VAL A 87 -8.32 1.34 6.10
N PRO A 88 -7.33 0.99 6.92
CA PRO A 88 -7.52 0.92 8.36
C PRO A 88 -7.55 2.29 9.02
N ASP A 89 -7.99 2.32 10.29
CA ASP A 89 -8.01 3.54 11.10
C ASP A 89 -6.58 3.95 11.49
N VAL A 90 -6.00 4.85 10.69
CA VAL A 90 -4.60 5.28 10.80
C VAL A 90 -4.49 6.81 10.84
N GLU A 91 -3.34 7.30 11.27
CA GLU A 91 -3.06 8.74 11.33
C GLU A 91 -3.21 9.38 9.95
N SER A 92 -4.09 10.39 9.85
CA SER A 92 -4.35 11.13 8.62
C SER A 92 -3.17 12.03 8.21
N GLY A 93 -3.10 12.35 6.92
CA GLY A 93 -2.03 13.18 6.35
C GLY A 93 -0.65 12.50 6.33
N ARG A 94 -0.60 11.18 6.52
CA ARG A 94 0.62 10.36 6.43
C ARG A 94 0.64 9.53 5.16
N GLU A 95 1.85 9.22 4.69
CA GLU A 95 2.06 8.37 3.52
C GLU A 95 2.01 6.89 3.93
N TYR A 96 1.16 6.11 3.25
CA TYR A 96 1.01 4.68 3.40
C TYR A 96 1.16 3.99 2.05
N ALA A 97 1.31 2.67 2.08
CA ALA A 97 1.35 1.85 0.88
C ALA A 97 0.84 0.44 1.17
N VAL A 98 0.63 -0.30 0.10
CA VAL A 98 0.37 -1.74 0.15
C VAL A 98 1.63 -2.48 -0.32
N TRP A 99 2.13 -3.35 0.56
CA TRP A 99 3.40 -4.05 0.41
C TRP A 99 3.16 -5.56 0.42
N MET A 100 3.66 -6.26 -0.59
CA MET A 100 3.67 -7.72 -0.64
C MET A 100 5.10 -8.25 -0.55
N SER A 101 5.29 -9.30 0.24
CA SER A 101 6.51 -10.10 0.23
C SER A 101 6.15 -11.57 0.05
N GLY A 102 7.11 -12.35 -0.42
CA GLY A 102 6.90 -13.78 -0.55
C GLY A 102 8.19 -14.56 -0.58
N THR A 103 8.07 -15.85 -0.27
CA THR A 103 9.14 -16.84 -0.40
C THR A 103 8.64 -17.95 -1.28
N GLU A 104 9.37 -18.24 -2.37
CA GLU A 104 9.03 -19.36 -3.25
C GLU A 104 9.13 -20.68 -2.46
N ILE A 105 8.13 -21.55 -2.60
CA ILE A 105 8.06 -22.80 -1.81
C ILE A 105 9.11 -23.81 -2.26
N ASP A 106 9.31 -23.96 -3.57
CA ASP A 106 10.19 -24.98 -4.15
C ASP A 106 11.67 -24.59 -4.10
N GLU A 107 11.97 -23.30 -4.25
CA GLU A 107 13.31 -22.73 -4.12
C GLU A 107 13.24 -21.49 -3.22
N PRO A 108 13.58 -21.56 -1.91
CA PRO A 108 13.30 -20.50 -0.92
C PRO A 108 14.14 -19.24 -1.14
N ARG A 109 13.77 -18.48 -2.18
CA ARG A 109 14.26 -17.15 -2.50
C ARG A 109 13.16 -16.16 -2.16
N GLY A 110 13.48 -15.25 -1.26
CA GLY A 110 12.56 -14.20 -0.83
C GLY A 110 12.53 -13.04 -1.81
N TRP A 111 11.40 -12.35 -1.88
CA TRP A 111 11.22 -11.10 -2.59
C TRP A 111 10.27 -10.16 -1.84
N ALA A 112 10.28 -8.88 -2.23
CA ALA A 112 9.37 -7.86 -1.74
C ALA A 112 9.02 -6.87 -2.87
N ASN A 113 7.74 -6.53 -3.01
CA ASN A 113 7.25 -5.57 -3.99
C ASN A 113 6.24 -4.61 -3.36
N LEU A 114 6.47 -3.31 -3.56
CA LEU A 114 5.60 -2.24 -3.11
C LEU A 114 4.80 -1.72 -4.31
N THR A 115 3.47 -1.72 -4.19
CA THR A 115 2.58 -1.34 -5.32
C THR A 115 2.78 0.13 -5.70
N LYS A 116 2.44 1.01 -4.75
CA LYS A 116 2.37 2.46 -4.86
C LYS A 116 2.08 3.00 -3.48
N TRP A 117 2.62 4.17 -3.17
CA TRP A 117 2.29 4.91 -1.96
C TRP A 117 1.22 5.97 -2.22
N PHE A 118 0.47 6.29 -1.18
CA PHE A 118 -0.63 7.26 -1.17
C PHE A 118 -0.73 7.92 0.21
N VAL A 119 -1.38 9.09 0.29
CA VAL A 119 -1.70 9.72 1.57
C VAL A 119 -3.07 9.25 2.00
N VAL A 120 -3.21 8.87 3.27
CA VAL A 120 -4.52 8.55 3.86
C VAL A 120 -5.05 9.78 4.58
N GLU A 121 -6.25 10.19 4.20
CA GLU A 121 -7.02 11.25 4.85
C GLU A 121 -7.99 10.66 5.87
N ALA A 122 -8.49 11.53 6.76
CA ALA A 122 -9.49 11.13 7.75
C ALA A 122 -10.73 10.52 7.08
N GLN A 123 -11.45 9.67 7.80
CA GLN A 123 -12.70 9.08 7.31
C GLN A 123 -13.62 10.18 6.77
N HIS A 124 -14.37 9.87 5.70
CA HIS A 124 -15.40 10.77 5.16
C HIS A 124 -16.25 11.32 6.29
N THR A 125 -15.96 12.57 6.67
CA THR A 125 -16.80 13.27 7.61
C THR A 125 -17.97 13.72 6.78
N ASP A 126 -19.09 13.01 6.88
CA ASP A 126 -20.38 13.55 6.45
C ASP A 126 -20.49 14.91 7.12
N PHE A 127 -20.33 15.99 6.36
CA PHE A 127 -20.63 17.34 6.79
C PHE A 127 -22.13 17.36 7.07
N LYS A 128 -22.54 16.89 8.25
CA LYS A 128 -23.81 17.29 8.85
C LYS A 128 -23.70 18.79 9.00
N LEU A 129 -24.34 19.49 8.07
CA LEU A 129 -24.65 20.91 8.15
C LEU A 129 -25.10 21.17 9.59
N GLN A 130 -24.22 21.79 10.38
CA GLN A 130 -24.63 22.43 11.62
C GLN A 130 -25.57 23.54 11.16
N ASN A 131 -26.87 23.25 11.19
CA ASN A 131 -27.87 24.28 11.04
C ASN A 131 -27.62 25.28 12.15
N ILE A 132 -27.23 26.45 11.68
CA ILE A 132 -26.85 27.62 12.43
C ILE A 132 -28.04 27.97 13.32
N ASP A 133 -27.77 28.06 14.62
CA ASP A 133 -28.62 28.74 15.59
C ASP A 133 -28.85 30.17 15.08
N LEU A 134 -30.01 30.41 14.48
CA LEU A 134 -30.52 31.75 14.19
C LEU A 134 -31.76 31.95 15.04
N LYS A 135 -31.49 32.52 16.23
CA LYS A 135 -32.30 33.41 17.07
C LYS A 135 -33.82 33.42 16.89
#